data_AF-A0A3A8K841-F1
#
_entry.id   AF-A0A3A8K841-F1
#
_cell.length_a   1.000
_cell.length_b   1.000
_cell.length_c   1.000
_cell.angle_alpha   90.00
_cell.angle_beta   90.00
_cell.angle_gamma   90.00
#
_symmetry.space_group_name_H-M   'P 1'
#
loop_
_entity.id
_entity.type
_entity.pdbx_description
1 polymer ?
#
loop_
_entity_poly.entity_id
_entity_poly.type
_entity_poly.pdbx_seq_one_letter_code
_entity_poly.pdbx_strand_id
1 'polypeptide(L)'
;MTCCVKTHPLSPERCGATKLEAEEILFAAMVAMELAKPDLPEWKRHCIDTYVECKEDHWTGSCYDCFRSCEGQKGEWPDNRCRPKKKGS
;
A
#
# COMPACT_ATOMS: atom_id res chain seq x y z
N MET A 1 21.79 8.32 15.77
CA MET A 1 20.97 7.08 15.71
C MET A 1 20.63 6.80 14.26
N THR A 2 21.33 5.89 13.59
CA THR A 2 20.93 5.38 12.28
C THR A 2 19.81 4.38 12.47
N CYS A 3 18.67 4.60 11.82
CA CYS A 3 17.56 3.64 11.84
C CYS A 3 18.05 2.34 11.19
N CYS A 4 17.97 1.21 11.89
CA CYS A 4 18.45 -0.10 11.43
C CYS A 4 17.89 -0.47 10.05
N VAL A 5 16.62 -0.12 9.79
CA VAL A 5 15.94 -0.36 8.50
C VAL A 5 16.64 0.38 7.35
N LYS A 6 17.20 1.56 7.62
CA LYS A 6 17.93 2.36 6.62
C LYS A 6 19.28 1.73 6.25
N THR A 7 19.85 0.93 7.16
CA THR A 7 21.08 0.15 6.92
C THR A 7 20.78 -1.18 6.22
N HIS A 8 19.58 -1.74 6.42
CA HIS A 8 19.16 -3.03 5.86
C HIS A 8 17.84 -2.92 5.08
N PRO A 9 17.78 -2.15 3.98
CA PRO A 9 16.53 -1.89 3.25
C PRO A 9 15.91 -3.15 2.62
N LEU A 10 16.74 -4.15 2.30
CA LEU A 10 16.31 -5.42 1.70
C LEU A 10 16.11 -6.54 2.74
N SER A 11 16.38 -6.27 4.02
CA SER A 11 16.22 -7.26 5.10
C SER A 11 15.79 -6.59 6.41
N PRO A 12 14.64 -5.89 6.43
CA PRO A 12 14.13 -5.22 7.62
C PRO A 12 13.80 -6.20 8.77
N GLU A 13 13.62 -7.48 8.47
CA GLU A 13 13.48 -8.58 9.45
C GLU A 13 14.65 -8.61 10.45
N ARG A 14 15.86 -8.24 10.00
CA ARG A 14 17.05 -8.14 10.87
C ARG A 14 16.96 -7.04 11.91
N CYS A 15 16.05 -6.10 11.73
CA CYS A 15 15.81 -4.99 12.64
C CYS A 15 14.62 -5.24 13.57
N GLY A 16 14.13 -6.49 13.61
CA GLY A 16 12.97 -6.87 14.42
C GLY A 16 11.63 -6.52 13.78
N ALA A 17 11.62 -6.10 12.50
CA ALA A 17 10.36 -5.97 11.77
C ALA A 17 9.75 -7.37 11.62
N THR A 18 8.47 -7.50 11.93
CA THR A 18 7.77 -8.74 11.63
C THR A 18 7.69 -8.93 10.11
N LYS A 19 7.59 -10.18 9.65
CA LYS A 19 7.51 -10.48 8.21
C LYS A 19 6.39 -9.67 7.52
N LEU A 20 5.27 -9.52 8.22
CA LEU A 20 4.14 -8.69 7.77
C LEU A 20 4.53 -7.22 7.57
N GLU A 21 5.23 -6.62 8.55
CA GLU A 21 5.71 -5.23 8.45
C GLU A 21 6.78 -5.07 7.36
N ALA A 22 7.65 -6.07 7.17
CA ALA A 22 8.63 -6.08 6.08
C ALA A 22 7.96 -6.08 4.71
N GLU A 23 6.92 -6.89 4.53
CA GLU A 23 6.11 -6.96 3.32
C GLU A 23 5.39 -5.64 3.05
N GLU A 24 4.82 -5.00 4.08
CA GLU A 24 4.19 -3.69 3.97
C GLU A 24 5.18 -2.57 3.60
N ILE A 25 6.37 -2.55 4.21
CA ILE A 25 7.42 -1.57 3.89
C ILE A 25 7.90 -1.74 2.45
N LEU A 26 8.14 -2.99 2.03
CA LEU A 26 8.58 -3.29 0.67
C LEU A 26 7.52 -2.88 -0.35
N PHE A 27 6.25 -3.17 -0.06
CA PHE A 27 5.14 -2.82 -0.92
C PHE A 27 4.97 -1.30 -1.03
N ALA A 28 5.04 -0.56 0.09
CA ALA A 28 5.01 0.90 0.08
C ALA A 28 6.17 1.49 -0.74
N ALA A 29 7.37 0.88 -0.66
CA ALA A 29 8.50 1.26 -1.50
C ALA A 29 8.24 1.00 -2.99
N MET A 30 7.68 -0.17 -3.36
CA MET A 30 7.30 -0.45 -4.75
C MET A 30 6.30 0.58 -5.27
N VAL A 31 5.23 0.85 -4.51
CA VAL A 31 4.21 1.85 -4.86
C VAL A 31 4.84 3.23 -5.09
N ALA A 32 5.73 3.67 -4.21
CA ALA A 32 6.44 4.94 -4.38
C ALA A 32 7.31 4.97 -5.65
N MET A 33 7.99 3.87 -5.97
CA MET A 33 8.76 3.74 -7.21
C MET A 33 7.87 3.77 -8.45
N GLU A 34 6.65 3.24 -8.38
CA GLU A 34 5.69 3.30 -9.48
C GLU A 34 5.15 4.72 -9.68
N LEU A 35 4.83 5.43 -8.59
CA LEU A 35 4.44 6.84 -8.65
C LEU A 35 5.52 7.74 -9.25
N ALA A 36 6.80 7.35 -9.14
CA ALA A 36 7.92 8.08 -9.73
C ALA A 36 8.08 7.83 -11.24
N LYS A 37 7.35 6.87 -11.84
CA LYS A 37 7.41 6.61 -13.28
C LYS A 37 6.67 7.72 -14.03
N PRO A 38 7.26 8.33 -15.08
CA PRO A 38 6.62 9.37 -15.86
C PRO A 38 5.43 8.85 -16.71
N ASP A 39 5.42 7.55 -17.01
CA ASP A 39 4.38 6.87 -17.82
C ASP A 39 3.48 5.98 -16.95
N LEU A 40 3.14 6.43 -15.74
CA LEU A 40 2.22 5.66 -14.89
C LEU A 40 0.80 5.76 -15.47
N PRO A 41 0.15 4.64 -15.82
CA PRO A 41 -1.20 4.69 -16.34
C PRO A 41 -2.18 5.21 -15.28
N GLU A 42 -3.18 5.98 -15.72
CA GLU A 42 -4.14 6.67 -14.85
C GLU A 42 -4.87 5.71 -13.91
N TRP A 43 -5.24 4.53 -14.41
CA TRP A 43 -5.88 3.50 -13.59
C TRP A 43 -4.99 3.05 -12.42
N LYS A 44 -3.67 3.01 -12.62
CA LYS A 44 -2.73 2.60 -11.59
C LYS A 44 -2.51 3.71 -10.59
N ARG A 45 -2.47 4.95 -11.07
CA ARG A 45 -2.48 6.13 -10.20
C ARG A 45 -3.70 6.11 -9.29
N HIS A 46 -4.89 5.82 -9.82
CA HIS A 46 -6.12 5.70 -9.05
C HIS A 46 -6.02 4.62 -7.96
N CYS A 47 -5.59 3.39 -8.30
CA CYS A 47 -5.40 2.33 -7.31
C CYS A 47 -4.45 2.74 -6.17
N ILE A 48 -3.35 3.44 -6.51
CA ILE A 48 -2.36 3.88 -5.52
C ILE A 48 -2.94 4.97 -4.61
N ASP A 49 -3.61 5.96 -5.18
CA ASP A 49 -4.24 7.05 -4.43
C ASP A 49 -5.24 6.49 -3.40
N THR A 50 -6.13 5.60 -3.87
CA THR A 50 -7.11 4.93 -3.00
C THR A 50 -6.45 4.02 -1.95
N TYR A 51 -5.32 3.38 -2.26
CA TYR A 51 -4.57 2.61 -1.27
C TYR A 51 -4.00 3.48 -0.15
N VAL A 52 -3.48 4.66 -0.48
CA VAL A 52 -3.00 5.63 0.51
C VAL A 52 -4.16 6.07 1.40
N GLU A 53 -5.29 6.45 0.82
CA GLU A 53 -6.51 6.79 1.60
C GLU A 53 -6.96 5.64 2.49
N CYS A 54 -6.92 4.40 1.98
CA CYS A 54 -7.26 3.20 2.73
C CYS A 54 -6.38 3.01 3.97
N LYS A 55 -5.07 3.26 3.83
CA LYS A 55 -4.09 3.16 4.93
C LYS A 55 -4.23 4.30 5.93
N GLU A 56 -4.53 5.52 5.48
CA GLU A 56 -4.68 6.69 6.35
C GLU A 56 -6.00 6.71 7.12
N ASP A 57 -7.12 6.38 6.46
CA ASP A 57 -8.47 6.45 7.04
C ASP A 57 -8.93 5.11 7.66
N HIS A 58 -8.02 4.14 7.83
CA HIS A 58 -8.29 2.84 8.46
C HIS A 58 -9.54 2.16 7.91
N TRP A 59 -9.59 2.02 6.59
CA TRP A 59 -10.74 1.42 5.90
C TRP A 59 -10.99 -0.02 6.38
N THR A 60 -12.21 -0.49 6.14
CA THR A 60 -12.52 -1.91 6.35
C THR A 60 -11.81 -2.79 5.33
N GLY A 61 -11.25 -3.92 5.77
CA GLY A 61 -10.55 -4.87 4.89
C GLY A 61 -9.02 -4.70 4.89
N SER A 62 -8.32 -5.55 4.14
CA SER A 62 -6.88 -5.43 3.92
C SER A 62 -6.63 -4.54 2.71
N CYS A 63 -6.16 -3.31 2.94
CA CYS A 63 -5.83 -2.36 1.85
C CYS A 63 -4.90 -2.96 0.80
N TYR A 64 -3.97 -3.82 1.23
CA TYR A 64 -3.07 -4.53 0.33
C TYR A 64 -3.80 -5.50 -0.61
N ASP A 65 -4.77 -6.28 -0.10
CA ASP A 65 -5.54 -7.23 -0.90
C ASP A 65 -6.43 -6.51 -1.94
N CYS A 66 -6.97 -5.37 -1.55
CA CYS A 66 -7.78 -4.53 -2.41
C CYS A 66 -6.97 -3.80 -3.47
N PHE A 67 -5.76 -3.34 -3.15
CA PHE A 67 -4.84 -2.81 -4.14
C PHE A 67 -4.48 -3.86 -5.19
N ARG A 68 -4.14 -5.08 -4.77
CA ARG A 68 -3.83 -6.18 -5.69
C ARG A 68 -5.00 -6.52 -6.60
N SER A 69 -6.22 -6.44 -6.08
CA SER A 69 -7.45 -6.59 -6.87
C SER A 69 -7.61 -5.45 -7.87
N CYS A 70 -7.39 -4.21 -7.45
CA CYS A 70 -7.44 -3.03 -8.32
C CYS A 70 -6.42 -3.11 -9.47
N GLU A 71 -5.21 -3.61 -9.20
CA GLU A 71 -4.21 -3.87 -10.23
C GLU A 71 -4.65 -4.97 -11.22
N GLY A 72 -5.22 -6.06 -10.71
CA GLY A 72 -5.76 -7.14 -11.54
C GLY A 72 -6.89 -6.68 -12.46
N GLN A 73 -7.74 -5.76 -11.97
CA GLN A 73 -8.86 -5.17 -12.71
C GLN A 73 -8.46 -3.91 -13.49
N LYS A 74 -7.19 -3.49 -13.43
CA LYS A 74 -6.66 -2.28 -14.07
C LYS A 74 -7.49 -1.03 -13.78
N GLY A 75 -7.72 -0.73 -12.51
CA GLY A 75 -8.36 0.52 -12.06
C GLY A 75 -9.68 0.35 -11.32
N GLU A 76 -10.25 -0.85 -11.27
CA GLU A 76 -11.48 -1.06 -10.53
C GLU A 76 -11.18 -1.42 -9.06
N TRP A 77 -11.32 -0.42 -8.19
CA TRP A 77 -11.16 -0.62 -6.75
C TRP A 77 -12.37 -1.37 -6.16
N PRO A 78 -12.17 -2.43 -5.36
CA PRO A 78 -13.25 -3.21 -4.79
C PRO A 78 -13.89 -2.51 -3.58
N ASP A 79 -14.68 -1.46 -3.80
CA ASP A 79 -15.35 -0.66 -2.74
C ASP A 79 -16.27 -1.53 -1.83
N ASN A 80 -16.84 -2.60 -2.39
CA ASN A 80 -17.63 -3.55 -1.61
C ASN A 80 -16.87 -4.20 -0.46
N ARG A 81 -15.53 -4.35 -0.59
CA ARG A 81 -14.65 -4.99 0.40
C ARG A 81 -13.77 -3.98 1.13
N CYS A 82 -13.22 -3.02 0.39
CA CYS A 82 -12.39 -1.95 0.91
C CYS A 82 -13.05 -0.62 0.70
N ARG A 83 -13.69 -0.15 1.76
CA ARG A 83 -14.35 1.15 1.84
C ARG A 83 -14.00 1.83 3.17
N PRO A 84 -14.09 3.17 3.23
CA PRO A 84 -13.96 3.89 4.47
C PRO A 84 -14.97 3.34 5.47
N LYS A 85 -14.49 3.10 6.70
CA LYS A 85 -15.36 2.67 7.77
C LYS A 85 -16.27 3.86 8.06
N LYS A 86 -17.53 3.83 7.60
CA LYS A 86 -18.50 4.91 7.85
C LYS A 86 -18.35 5.35 9.30
N LYS A 87 -17.88 6.58 9.53
CA LYS A 87 -17.90 7.21 10.85
C LYS A 87 -19.36 7.22 11.27
N GLY A 88 -19.75 6.25 12.09
CA GLY A 88 -21.09 6.18 12.65
C GLY A 88 -21.31 7.40 13.53
N SER A 89 -22.39 8.14 13.25
CA SER A 89 -23.09 8.98 14.21
C SER A 89 -23.50 8.20 15.45
#